data_AF-A0A963Q6U1-F1
#
_entry.id   AF-A0A963Q6U1-F1
#
_cell.length_a   1.000
_cell.length_b   1.000
_cell.length_c   1.000
_cell.angle_alpha   90.00
_cell.angle_beta   90.00
_cell.angle_gamma   90.00
#
_symmetry.space_group_name_H-M   'P 1'
#
loop_
_entity.id
_entity.type
_entity.pdbx_description
1 polymer ?
#
loop_
_entity_poly.entity_id
_entity_poly.type
_entity_poly.pdbx_seq_one_letter_code
_entity_poly.pdbx_strand_id
1 'polypeptide(L)'
;MVLGTAGSKDALQADDFGDPYTFKLTMQRNNVTAVMDEALLGGGSLSGLMKFNNHDLADAGNLVGRMALALGTVVNEQHSLGLDLSGNPVGNLFTLGPIPDALPALANTGTASMQVAVQTSPASGAPALSASNYEVIFTGAAAGTIRRVSDGQLTTFSSVPAQVDGLDLQLTGTANAGDRFMVTPYRQVTQSMDVAFASPRSLAVASPVVASAGTANLGSLTLQSLQPARADANLAQTVTLTFTGAGSFDVSGTGTGNPTGVAYVPGQPISYNGWALTLKGTPQPGDTYTIQANAYPDIDAGNAHAMLAIRDLALFDGAATTDGYAALMSNIGVRVQSAGFSAAVSRSIADNAATDNAAVAGVNLDEEAAKLLQYQQAYQASAKILQVSQTLFDTLIQNLGR
;
A
#
# COMPACT_ATOMS: atom_id res chain seq x y z
N MET A 1 -4.89 33.11 -12.54
CA MET A 1 -6.36 32.94 -12.66
C MET A 1 -7.04 34.14 -13.31
N VAL A 2 -6.70 35.38 -12.98
CA VAL A 2 -7.26 36.58 -13.62
C VAL A 2 -6.14 37.41 -14.26
N LEU A 3 -6.33 37.86 -15.50
CA LEU A 3 -5.48 38.85 -16.17
C LEU A 3 -6.37 39.99 -16.68
N GLY A 4 -6.38 41.11 -15.96
CA GLY A 4 -7.30 42.21 -16.24
C GLY A 4 -8.77 41.78 -16.09
N THR A 5 -9.54 41.85 -17.17
CA THR A 5 -10.94 41.41 -17.21
C THR A 5 -11.11 39.96 -17.67
N ALA A 6 -10.02 39.27 -18.04
CA ALA A 6 -10.06 37.89 -18.50
C ALA A 6 -9.79 36.89 -17.37
N GLY A 7 -10.71 35.96 -17.15
CA GLY A 7 -10.55 34.80 -16.27
C GLY A 7 -10.11 33.56 -17.05
N SER A 8 -9.19 32.78 -16.47
CA SER A 8 -8.88 31.43 -16.95
C SER A 8 -9.86 30.42 -16.34
N LYS A 9 -10.23 29.38 -17.10
CA LYS A 9 -11.07 28.28 -16.59
C LYS A 9 -10.16 27.17 -16.09
N ASP A 10 -10.48 26.66 -14.90
CA ASP A 10 -9.81 25.50 -14.33
C ASP A 10 -10.73 24.28 -14.46
N ALA A 11 -10.13 23.10 -14.67
CA ALA A 11 -10.85 21.85 -14.81
C ALA A 11 -10.05 20.70 -14.19
N LEU A 12 -10.77 19.74 -13.62
CA LEU A 12 -10.19 18.45 -13.24
C LEU A 12 -10.10 17.56 -14.48
N GLN A 13 -8.97 16.90 -14.63
CA GLN A 13 -8.74 15.90 -15.67
C GLN A 13 -8.24 14.60 -15.02
N ALA A 14 -8.48 13.47 -15.68
CA ALA A 14 -7.84 12.21 -15.31
C ALA A 14 -6.32 12.34 -15.39
N ASP A 15 -5.62 11.49 -14.65
CA ASP A 15 -4.16 11.41 -14.71
C ASP A 15 -3.66 10.81 -16.03
N ASP A 16 -2.34 10.59 -16.13
CA ASP A 16 -1.72 10.06 -17.34
C ASP A 16 -2.15 8.63 -17.66
N PHE A 17 -2.76 7.92 -16.71
CA PHE A 17 -3.19 6.53 -16.81
C PHE A 17 -4.71 6.41 -16.99
N GLY A 18 -5.44 7.53 -17.00
CA GLY A 18 -6.90 7.52 -17.03
C GLY A 18 -7.51 6.97 -15.75
N ASP A 19 -6.78 7.03 -14.62
CA ASP A 19 -7.21 6.48 -13.35
C ASP A 19 -8.41 7.27 -12.80
N PRO A 20 -9.60 6.65 -12.62
CA PRO A 20 -10.78 7.36 -12.12
C PRO A 20 -10.67 7.78 -10.64
N TYR A 21 -9.66 7.28 -9.91
CA TYR A 21 -9.42 7.60 -8.51
C TYR A 21 -8.35 8.68 -8.30
N THR A 22 -7.71 9.16 -9.38
CA THR A 22 -6.64 10.16 -9.31
C THR A 22 -6.96 11.31 -10.24
N PHE A 23 -6.86 12.55 -9.74
CA PHE A 23 -7.19 13.73 -10.52
C PHE A 23 -6.00 14.69 -10.64
N LYS A 24 -5.87 15.31 -11.81
CA LYS A 24 -4.97 16.44 -12.04
C LYS A 24 -5.78 17.72 -12.23
N LEU A 25 -5.24 18.83 -11.76
CA LEU A 25 -5.80 20.15 -12.03
C LEU A 25 -5.22 20.69 -13.33
N THR A 26 -6.07 21.26 -14.17
CA THR A 26 -5.65 21.91 -15.41
C THR A 26 -6.19 23.32 -15.50
N MET A 27 -5.44 24.20 -16.14
CA MET A 27 -5.86 25.57 -16.47
C MET A 27 -5.87 25.76 -17.97
N GLN A 28 -7.00 26.26 -18.48
CA GLN A 28 -7.13 26.67 -19.86
C GLN A 28 -6.78 28.15 -20.02
N ARG A 29 -5.79 28.43 -20.87
CA ARG A 29 -5.41 29.79 -21.27
C ARG A 29 -5.28 29.85 -22.80
N ASN A 30 -6.06 30.70 -23.45
CA ASN A 30 -6.04 30.88 -24.91
C ASN A 30 -6.10 29.56 -25.70
N ASN A 31 -7.02 28.66 -25.33
CA ASN A 31 -7.16 27.30 -25.88
C ASN A 31 -5.98 26.34 -25.65
N VAL A 32 -5.01 26.70 -24.80
CA VAL A 32 -3.95 25.81 -24.33
C VAL A 32 -4.32 25.29 -22.93
N THR A 33 -4.33 23.97 -22.78
CA THR A 33 -4.50 23.31 -21.47
C THR A 33 -3.12 23.11 -20.84
N ALA A 34 -2.89 23.72 -19.69
CA ALA A 34 -1.71 23.49 -18.88
C ALA A 34 -2.07 22.61 -17.68
N VAL A 35 -1.38 21.48 -17.52
CA VAL A 35 -1.49 20.64 -16.32
C VAL A 35 -0.75 21.36 -15.19
N MET A 36 -1.41 21.50 -14.05
CA MET A 36 -0.79 22.02 -12.83
C MET A 36 -0.19 20.88 -12.03
N ASP A 37 1.03 21.10 -11.56
CA ASP A 37 1.66 20.22 -10.58
C ASP A 37 0.99 20.44 -9.21
N GLU A 38 0.53 19.35 -8.60
CA GLU A 38 -0.10 19.35 -7.28
C GLU A 38 0.83 19.93 -6.21
N ALA A 39 2.15 19.69 -6.31
CA ALA A 39 3.14 20.21 -5.37
C ALA A 39 3.29 21.75 -5.45
N LEU A 40 2.87 22.36 -6.57
CA LEU A 40 2.91 23.80 -6.78
C LEU A 40 1.60 24.49 -6.41
N LEU A 41 0.56 23.73 -6.01
CA LEU A 41 -0.67 24.29 -5.48
C LEU A 41 -0.39 24.81 -4.07
N GLY A 42 -0.16 26.12 -3.94
CA GLY A 42 0.28 26.74 -2.68
C GLY A 42 -0.61 26.50 -1.45
N GLY A 43 -1.91 26.16 -1.62
CA GLY A 43 -2.78 25.76 -0.52
C GLY A 43 -4.29 25.88 -0.81
N GLY A 44 -5.10 25.81 0.25
CA GLY A 44 -6.57 25.90 0.18
C GLY A 44 -7.27 24.54 0.12
N SER A 45 -8.61 24.56 0.11
CA SER A 45 -9.43 23.35 0.16
C SER A 45 -9.22 22.43 -1.05
N LEU A 46 -8.96 22.98 -2.24
CA LEU A 46 -8.70 22.19 -3.45
C LEU A 46 -7.42 21.37 -3.32
N SER A 47 -6.30 22.01 -2.95
CA SER A 47 -5.02 21.32 -2.71
C SER A 47 -5.16 20.26 -1.60
N GLY A 48 -5.87 20.58 -0.51
CA GLY A 48 -6.14 19.62 0.57
C GLY A 48 -6.96 18.42 0.14
N LEU A 49 -8.01 18.62 -0.66
CA LEU A 49 -8.83 17.54 -1.21
C LEU A 49 -8.07 16.69 -2.23
N MET A 50 -7.27 17.32 -3.08
CA MET A 50 -6.41 16.59 -4.03
C MET A 50 -5.39 15.73 -3.28
N LYS A 51 -4.69 16.29 -2.29
CA LYS A 51 -3.75 15.53 -1.46
C LYS A 51 -4.42 14.37 -0.75
N PHE A 52 -5.57 14.62 -0.14
CA PHE A 52 -6.32 13.57 0.55
C PHE A 52 -6.71 12.44 -0.41
N ASN A 53 -7.25 12.79 -1.58
CA ASN A 53 -7.71 11.81 -2.56
C ASN A 53 -6.55 11.04 -3.22
N ASN A 54 -5.57 11.76 -3.74
CA ASN A 54 -4.48 11.22 -4.56
C ASN A 54 -3.41 10.51 -3.72
N HIS A 55 -3.22 10.91 -2.46
CA HIS A 55 -2.19 10.35 -1.59
C HIS A 55 -2.76 9.65 -0.37
N ASP A 56 -3.43 10.37 0.53
CA ASP A 56 -3.76 9.80 1.85
C ASP A 56 -4.76 8.64 1.76
N LEU A 57 -5.80 8.77 0.93
CA LEU A 57 -6.78 7.71 0.71
C LEU A 57 -6.19 6.52 -0.05
N ALA A 58 -5.35 6.79 -1.06
CA ALA A 58 -4.67 5.76 -1.82
C ALA A 58 -3.69 4.94 -0.96
N ASP A 59 -2.88 5.61 -0.13
CA ASP A 59 -1.95 4.98 0.81
C ASP A 59 -2.69 4.14 1.85
N ALA A 60 -3.78 4.67 2.43
CA ALA A 60 -4.60 3.93 3.39
C ALA A 60 -5.26 2.70 2.73
N GLY A 61 -5.75 2.84 1.50
CA GLY A 61 -6.29 1.74 0.71
C GLY A 61 -5.24 0.66 0.43
N ASN A 62 -4.01 1.05 0.10
CA ASN A 62 -2.90 0.14 -0.14
C ASN A 62 -2.51 -0.62 1.14
N LEU A 63 -2.48 0.04 2.29
CA LEU A 63 -2.21 -0.62 3.57
C LEU A 63 -3.25 -1.69 3.89
N VAL A 64 -4.54 -1.35 3.81
CA VAL A 64 -5.63 -2.29 4.13
C VAL A 64 -5.72 -3.41 3.10
N GLY A 65 -5.61 -3.08 1.81
CA GLY A 65 -5.69 -4.08 0.75
C GLY A 65 -4.47 -5.00 0.71
N ARG A 66 -3.26 -4.52 1.05
CA ARG A 66 -2.08 -5.37 1.29
C ARG A 66 -2.37 -6.38 2.40
N MET A 67 -2.92 -5.93 3.52
CA MET A 67 -3.22 -6.81 4.66
C MET A 67 -4.23 -7.89 4.26
N ALA A 68 -5.31 -7.52 3.58
CA ALA A 68 -6.31 -8.46 3.09
C ALA A 68 -5.72 -9.46 2.08
N LEU A 69 -4.94 -8.97 1.10
CA LEU A 69 -4.32 -9.82 0.09
C LEU A 69 -3.31 -10.78 0.72
N ALA A 70 -2.38 -10.27 1.53
CA ALA A 70 -1.33 -11.08 2.13
C ALA A 70 -1.91 -12.15 3.06
N LEU A 71 -2.78 -11.74 4.01
CA LEU A 71 -3.38 -12.66 4.97
C LEU A 71 -4.29 -13.68 4.29
N GLY A 72 -5.15 -13.20 3.39
CA GLY A 72 -6.05 -14.06 2.64
C GLY A 72 -5.29 -15.10 1.82
N THR A 73 -4.21 -14.70 1.15
CA THR A 73 -3.36 -15.60 0.37
C THR A 73 -2.71 -16.65 1.25
N VAL A 74 -2.01 -16.27 2.33
CA VAL A 74 -1.31 -17.27 3.18
C VAL A 74 -2.28 -18.23 3.88
N VAL A 75 -3.45 -17.75 4.30
CA VAL A 75 -4.48 -18.61 4.90
C VAL A 75 -5.07 -19.55 3.86
N ASN A 76 -5.35 -19.08 2.64
CA ASN A 76 -5.84 -19.92 1.56
C ASN A 76 -4.81 -20.97 1.13
N GLU A 77 -3.56 -20.57 0.97
CA GLU A 77 -2.46 -21.48 0.66
C GLU A 77 -2.38 -22.58 1.72
N GLN A 78 -2.30 -22.25 3.01
CA GLN A 78 -2.24 -23.27 4.07
C GLN A 78 -3.51 -24.12 4.16
N HIS A 79 -4.69 -23.53 3.99
CA HIS A 79 -5.95 -24.27 3.99
C HIS A 79 -5.98 -25.29 2.84
N SER A 80 -5.53 -24.92 1.65
CA SER A 80 -5.49 -25.80 0.49
C SER A 80 -4.53 -27.00 0.62
N LEU A 81 -3.61 -26.95 1.60
CA LEU A 81 -2.70 -28.06 1.92
C LEU A 81 -3.31 -29.09 2.87
N GLY A 82 -4.46 -28.79 3.49
CA GLY A 82 -5.12 -29.68 4.42
C GLY A 82 -6.16 -30.60 3.77
N LEU A 83 -6.73 -31.48 4.60
CA LEU A 83 -7.86 -32.32 4.26
C LEU A 83 -9.06 -31.96 5.13
N ASP A 84 -10.25 -32.04 4.54
CA ASP A 84 -11.52 -31.87 5.24
C ASP A 84 -11.88 -33.07 6.13
N LEU A 85 -13.02 -32.99 6.82
CA LEU A 85 -13.47 -34.06 7.73
C LEU A 85 -13.73 -35.41 7.04
N SER A 86 -13.87 -35.41 5.70
CA SER A 86 -14.06 -36.62 4.90
C SER A 86 -12.76 -37.09 4.24
N GLY A 87 -11.63 -36.43 4.53
CA GLY A 87 -10.32 -36.74 3.96
C GLY A 87 -10.10 -36.19 2.55
N ASN A 88 -10.93 -35.26 2.07
CA ASN A 88 -10.78 -34.67 0.75
C ASN A 88 -9.93 -33.39 0.80
N PRO A 89 -9.07 -33.14 -0.21
CA PRO A 89 -8.49 -31.82 -0.42
C PRO A 89 -9.60 -30.78 -0.64
N VAL A 90 -9.37 -29.57 -0.16
CA VAL A 90 -10.31 -28.45 -0.34
C VAL A 90 -9.59 -27.25 -0.93
N GLY A 91 -10.38 -26.33 -1.49
CA GLY A 91 -9.87 -25.08 -2.04
C GLY A 91 -9.65 -24.01 -0.97
N ASN A 92 -9.82 -22.76 -1.41
CA ASN A 92 -9.61 -21.59 -0.58
C ASN A 92 -10.59 -21.53 0.61
N LEU A 93 -10.14 -20.92 1.70
CA LEU A 93 -10.99 -20.57 2.85
C LEU A 93 -11.74 -19.24 2.60
N PHE A 94 -11.08 -18.32 1.91
CA PHE A 94 -11.60 -17.01 1.54
C PHE A 94 -11.58 -16.83 0.02
N THR A 95 -12.60 -16.19 -0.53
CA THR A 95 -12.48 -15.55 -1.84
C THR A 95 -11.79 -14.21 -1.65
N LEU A 96 -10.88 -13.87 -2.56
CA LEU A 96 -10.23 -12.56 -2.61
C LEU A 96 -10.70 -11.84 -3.87
N GLY A 97 -10.84 -10.52 -3.79
CA GLY A 97 -11.04 -9.71 -4.99
C GLY A 97 -9.84 -9.86 -5.94
N PRO A 98 -10.08 -9.75 -7.26
CA PRO A 98 -9.01 -9.86 -8.24
C PRO A 98 -7.99 -8.73 -8.05
N ILE A 99 -6.74 -9.01 -8.40
CA ILE A 99 -5.75 -7.97 -8.62
C ILE A 99 -6.06 -7.40 -10.02
N PRO A 100 -6.35 -6.09 -10.15
CA PRO A 100 -6.65 -5.51 -11.45
C PRO A 100 -5.40 -5.50 -12.33
N ASP A 101 -5.60 -5.63 -13.63
CA ASP A 101 -4.56 -5.36 -14.62
C ASP A 101 -4.03 -3.92 -14.45
N ALA A 102 -2.75 -3.73 -14.78
CA ALA A 102 -2.12 -2.42 -14.70
C ALA A 102 -2.74 -1.45 -15.71
N LEU A 103 -2.95 -0.21 -15.30
CA LEU A 103 -3.47 0.85 -16.15
C LEU A 103 -2.39 1.30 -17.13
N PRO A 104 -2.56 1.17 -18.46
CA PRO A 104 -1.60 1.70 -19.42
C PRO A 104 -1.68 3.24 -19.43
N ALA A 105 -0.54 3.91 -19.54
CA ALA A 105 -0.56 5.35 -19.76
C ALA A 105 -1.21 5.67 -21.12
N LEU A 106 -2.02 6.73 -21.15
CA LEU A 106 -2.78 7.18 -22.33
C LEU A 106 -1.87 7.54 -23.51
N ALA A 107 -0.61 7.86 -23.24
CA ALA A 107 0.41 8.19 -24.23
C ALA A 107 1.22 6.98 -24.74
N ASN A 108 0.94 5.76 -24.24
CA ASN A 108 1.62 4.56 -24.71
C ASN A 108 1.40 4.35 -26.21
N THR A 109 2.45 3.87 -26.86
CA THR A 109 2.44 3.60 -28.31
C THR A 109 2.49 2.11 -28.62
N GLY A 110 2.92 1.27 -27.66
CA GLY A 110 2.85 -0.17 -27.76
C GLY A 110 1.43 -0.71 -27.59
N THR A 111 1.27 -2.00 -27.85
CA THR A 111 0.00 -2.73 -27.72
C THR A 111 -0.05 -3.58 -26.46
N ALA A 112 0.91 -3.39 -25.57
CA ALA A 112 1.06 -4.21 -24.38
C ALA A 112 -0.07 -3.98 -23.37
N SER A 113 -0.47 -5.07 -22.71
CA SER A 113 -1.25 -5.05 -21.47
C SER A 113 -0.50 -5.82 -20.40
N MET A 114 -0.69 -5.45 -19.13
CA MET A 114 0.07 -6.02 -18.02
C MET A 114 -0.86 -6.58 -16.96
N GLN A 115 -0.79 -7.89 -16.79
CA GLN A 115 -1.50 -8.63 -15.74
C GLN A 115 -0.62 -8.71 -14.49
N VAL A 116 -1.24 -8.72 -13.33
CA VAL A 116 -0.54 -8.67 -12.04
C VAL A 116 -1.06 -9.82 -11.17
N ALA A 117 -0.14 -10.60 -10.60
CA ALA A 117 -0.45 -11.69 -9.70
C ALA A 117 0.48 -11.69 -8.48
N VAL A 118 0.08 -12.35 -7.39
CA VAL A 118 1.03 -12.68 -6.32
C VAL A 118 1.95 -13.78 -6.84
N GLN A 119 3.25 -13.63 -6.59
CA GLN A 119 4.26 -14.61 -6.94
C GLN A 119 3.98 -15.94 -6.23
N THR A 120 4.13 -17.06 -6.95
CA THR A 120 3.92 -18.42 -6.39
C THR A 120 5.17 -19.30 -6.45
N SER A 121 6.20 -18.86 -7.17
CA SER A 121 7.45 -19.61 -7.38
C SER A 121 8.67 -18.69 -7.25
N PRO A 122 9.73 -19.09 -6.53
CA PRO A 122 9.93 -20.39 -5.88
C PRO A 122 9.16 -20.56 -4.55
N ALA A 123 8.55 -19.49 -4.04
CA ALA A 123 7.69 -19.46 -2.87
C ALA A 123 6.61 -18.39 -3.03
N SER A 124 5.64 -18.36 -2.12
CA SER A 124 4.61 -17.30 -2.09
C SER A 124 5.24 -15.92 -1.89
N GLY A 125 4.82 -14.97 -2.72
CA GLY A 125 5.19 -13.56 -2.62
C GLY A 125 4.44 -12.79 -1.54
N ALA A 126 3.39 -13.38 -0.93
CA ALA A 126 2.56 -12.71 0.05
C ALA A 126 3.35 -12.03 1.21
N PRO A 127 4.42 -12.63 1.76
CA PRO A 127 5.24 -11.99 2.80
C PRO A 127 6.12 -10.82 2.30
N ALA A 128 6.35 -10.72 0.99
CA ALA A 128 7.16 -9.68 0.39
C ALA A 128 6.34 -8.48 -0.12
N LEU A 129 5.00 -8.57 -0.10
CA LEU A 129 4.10 -7.51 -0.53
C LEU A 129 4.38 -6.20 0.23
N SER A 130 4.54 -5.10 -0.51
CA SER A 130 4.69 -3.75 0.03
C SER A 130 3.45 -2.88 -0.27
N ALA A 131 3.03 -2.03 0.68
CA ALA A 131 1.82 -1.22 0.59
C ALA A 131 2.01 0.00 -0.33
N SER A 132 2.04 -0.23 -1.64
CA SER A 132 2.24 0.81 -2.65
C SER A 132 1.58 0.46 -3.98
N ASN A 133 1.33 1.51 -4.77
CA ASN A 133 1.21 1.39 -6.22
C ASN A 133 2.61 1.35 -6.86
N TYR A 134 2.70 0.93 -8.12
CA TYR A 134 3.97 0.88 -8.84
C TYR A 134 3.83 1.46 -10.23
N GLU A 135 4.75 2.34 -10.62
CA GLU A 135 4.86 2.82 -11.99
C GLU A 135 5.93 2.02 -12.72
N VAL A 136 5.53 1.23 -13.71
CA VAL A 136 6.45 0.52 -14.60
C VAL A 136 6.74 1.40 -15.80
N ILE A 137 8.01 1.56 -16.15
CA ILE A 137 8.48 2.37 -17.28
C ILE A 137 9.37 1.48 -18.14
N PHE A 138 8.95 1.23 -19.38
CA PHE A 138 9.70 0.41 -20.33
C PHE A 138 10.81 1.22 -20.98
N THR A 139 12.02 0.65 -21.04
CA THR A 139 13.15 1.16 -21.84
C THR A 139 13.34 0.39 -23.14
N GLY A 140 12.55 -0.67 -23.35
CA GLY A 140 12.51 -1.51 -24.55
C GLY A 140 11.36 -2.52 -24.44
N ALA A 141 11.32 -3.53 -25.31
CA ALA A 141 10.16 -4.44 -25.40
C ALA A 141 9.92 -5.33 -24.17
N ALA A 142 10.96 -5.62 -23.38
CA ALA A 142 10.89 -6.51 -22.22
C ALA A 142 11.76 -6.06 -21.04
N ALA A 143 12.24 -4.81 -21.06
CA ALA A 143 13.15 -4.27 -20.05
C ALA A 143 12.72 -2.86 -19.65
N GLY A 144 13.07 -2.47 -18.43
CA GLY A 144 12.68 -1.18 -17.89
C GLY A 144 12.95 -1.03 -16.40
N THR A 145 12.23 -0.10 -15.78
CA THR A 145 12.28 0.21 -14.36
C THR A 145 10.90 0.19 -13.74
N ILE A 146 10.80 -0.31 -12.52
CA ILE A 146 9.60 -0.25 -11.68
C ILE A 146 9.90 0.74 -10.56
N ARG A 147 9.05 1.76 -10.41
CA ARG A 147 9.11 2.74 -9.32
C ARG A 147 8.02 2.46 -8.31
N ARG A 148 8.38 2.16 -7.07
CA ARG A 148 7.43 2.12 -5.96
C ARG A 148 6.97 3.56 -5.65
N VAL A 149 5.66 3.80 -5.69
CA VAL A 149 5.10 5.15 -5.54
C VAL A 149 5.25 5.68 -4.12
N SER A 150 5.17 4.83 -3.10
CA SER A 150 5.20 5.25 -1.69
C SER A 150 6.53 5.86 -1.22
N ASP A 151 7.66 5.41 -1.77
CA ASP A 151 9.01 5.84 -1.35
C ASP A 151 9.93 6.22 -2.52
N GLY A 152 9.49 6.03 -3.77
CA GLY A 152 10.28 6.31 -4.96
C GLY A 152 11.35 5.28 -5.28
N GLN A 153 11.41 4.13 -4.57
CA GLN A 153 12.41 3.10 -4.82
C GLN A 153 12.31 2.59 -6.27
N LEU A 154 13.46 2.46 -6.94
CA LEU A 154 13.56 1.97 -8.31
C LEU A 154 14.13 0.54 -8.34
N THR A 155 13.45 -0.32 -9.08
CA THR A 155 13.89 -1.70 -9.36
C THR A 155 13.98 -1.89 -10.88
N THR A 156 15.16 -2.25 -11.39
CA THR A 156 15.35 -2.54 -12.82
C THR A 156 14.93 -3.96 -13.16
N PHE A 157 14.34 -4.18 -14.33
CA PHE A 157 14.09 -5.52 -14.88
C PHE A 157 14.62 -5.62 -16.32
N SER A 158 15.10 -6.81 -16.68
CA SER A 158 15.67 -7.10 -18.01
C SER A 158 14.84 -8.10 -18.83
N SER A 159 13.78 -8.65 -18.23
CA SER A 159 12.86 -9.59 -18.86
C SER A 159 11.48 -9.50 -18.24
N VAL A 160 10.47 -10.02 -18.95
CA VAL A 160 9.12 -10.26 -18.43
C VAL A 160 8.84 -11.78 -18.35
N PRO A 161 8.10 -12.27 -17.34
CA PRO A 161 7.47 -11.53 -16.26
C PRO A 161 8.49 -10.81 -15.37
N ALA A 162 8.19 -9.57 -14.99
CA ALA A 162 9.02 -8.80 -14.06
C ALA A 162 8.52 -9.07 -12.63
N GLN A 163 9.43 -9.05 -11.66
CA GLN A 163 9.10 -9.30 -10.25
C GLN A 163 9.41 -8.07 -9.40
N VAL A 164 8.50 -7.74 -8.50
CA VAL A 164 8.68 -6.66 -7.52
C VAL A 164 7.88 -6.96 -6.28
N ASP A 165 8.50 -6.92 -5.10
CA ASP A 165 7.80 -7.00 -3.81
C ASP A 165 6.76 -8.15 -3.74
N GLY A 166 7.13 -9.34 -4.19
CA GLY A 166 6.22 -10.51 -4.19
C GLY A 166 5.11 -10.49 -5.24
N LEU A 167 5.12 -9.56 -6.18
CA LEU A 167 4.23 -9.51 -7.35
C LEU A 167 4.96 -10.01 -8.60
N ASP A 168 4.23 -10.80 -9.40
CA ASP A 168 4.58 -11.15 -10.78
C ASP A 168 3.83 -10.22 -11.75
N LEU A 169 4.57 -9.52 -12.61
CA LEU A 169 4.04 -8.61 -13.62
C LEU A 169 4.19 -9.26 -15.00
N GLN A 170 3.10 -9.82 -15.51
CA GLN A 170 3.07 -10.53 -16.79
C GLN A 170 2.64 -9.58 -17.90
N LEU A 171 3.43 -9.53 -18.98
CA LEU A 171 3.14 -8.70 -20.15
C LEU A 171 2.57 -9.56 -21.27
N THR A 172 1.46 -9.12 -21.87
CA THR A 172 0.97 -9.64 -23.15
C THR A 172 1.05 -8.55 -24.20
N GLY A 173 1.36 -8.90 -25.46
CA GLY A 173 1.60 -7.90 -26.52
C GLY A 173 3.03 -7.38 -26.50
N THR A 174 3.25 -6.17 -27.03
CA THR A 174 4.59 -5.57 -27.13
C THR A 174 4.59 -4.15 -26.58
N ALA A 175 5.45 -3.91 -25.59
CA ALA A 175 5.73 -2.57 -25.09
C ALA A 175 6.77 -1.87 -25.99
N ASN A 176 6.67 -0.57 -26.10
CA ASN A 176 7.69 0.28 -26.70
C ASN A 176 8.49 1.00 -25.61
N ALA A 177 9.70 1.44 -25.95
CA ALA A 177 10.47 2.31 -25.05
C ALA A 177 9.68 3.60 -24.77
N GLY A 178 9.55 3.95 -23.50
CA GLY A 178 8.74 5.08 -23.03
C GLY A 178 7.30 4.70 -22.62
N ASP A 179 6.83 3.49 -22.93
CA ASP A 179 5.52 3.04 -22.44
C ASP A 179 5.54 2.90 -20.91
N ARG A 180 4.44 3.28 -20.27
CA ARG A 180 4.28 3.27 -18.81
C ARG A 180 3.01 2.55 -18.40
N PHE A 181 3.05 1.89 -17.24
CA PHE A 181 1.90 1.21 -16.64
C PHE A 181 1.83 1.53 -15.15
N MET A 182 0.62 1.82 -14.65
CA MET A 182 0.35 2.00 -13.22
C MET A 182 -0.27 0.73 -12.63
N VAL A 183 0.45 0.09 -11.73
CA VAL A 183 0.02 -1.12 -11.02
C VAL A 183 -0.62 -0.71 -9.70
N THR A 184 -1.89 -1.07 -9.49
CA THR A 184 -2.66 -0.73 -8.27
C THR A 184 -3.18 -2.01 -7.60
N PRO A 185 -2.28 -2.84 -7.03
CA PRO A 185 -2.56 -4.25 -6.80
C PRO A 185 -3.60 -4.51 -5.71
N TYR A 186 -3.81 -3.53 -4.82
CA TYR A 186 -4.62 -3.68 -3.62
C TYR A 186 -6.03 -3.10 -3.74
N ARG A 187 -6.31 -2.35 -4.82
CA ARG A 187 -7.50 -1.48 -4.92
C ARG A 187 -8.83 -2.23 -4.88
N GLN A 188 -8.87 -3.44 -5.42
CA GLN A 188 -10.11 -4.23 -5.55
C GLN A 188 -10.15 -5.46 -4.65
N VAL A 189 -9.04 -5.83 -4.01
CA VAL A 189 -8.93 -7.08 -3.23
C VAL A 189 -9.97 -7.15 -2.12
N THR A 190 -10.19 -6.03 -1.41
CA THR A 190 -11.11 -5.97 -0.26
C THR A 190 -12.58 -5.88 -0.67
N GLN A 191 -12.89 -5.49 -1.90
CA GLN A 191 -14.27 -5.22 -2.34
C GLN A 191 -15.08 -6.50 -2.53
N SER A 192 -14.41 -7.63 -2.77
CA SER A 192 -15.03 -8.94 -3.03
C SER A 192 -14.47 -10.03 -2.11
N MET A 193 -13.88 -9.63 -0.99
CA MET A 193 -13.42 -10.59 0.01
C MET A 193 -14.62 -11.20 0.72
N ASP A 194 -14.70 -12.53 0.72
CA ASP A 194 -15.78 -13.29 1.36
C ASP A 194 -15.27 -14.65 1.85
N VAL A 195 -16.08 -15.36 2.63
CA VAL A 195 -15.83 -16.74 3.04
C VAL A 195 -16.17 -17.67 1.88
N ALA A 196 -15.24 -18.53 1.48
CA ALA A 196 -15.39 -19.41 0.33
C ALA A 196 -16.02 -20.78 0.66
N PHE A 197 -16.11 -21.16 1.94
CA PHE A 197 -16.60 -22.48 2.35
C PHE A 197 -18.04 -22.42 2.89
N ALA A 198 -18.84 -23.44 2.56
CA ALA A 198 -20.27 -23.47 2.88
C ALA A 198 -20.63 -24.27 4.16
N SER A 199 -19.69 -25.07 4.69
CA SER A 199 -19.94 -25.95 5.84
C SER A 199 -18.69 -26.13 6.71
N PRO A 200 -18.82 -26.14 8.05
CA PRO A 200 -17.71 -26.45 8.95
C PRO A 200 -17.00 -27.78 8.65
N ARG A 201 -17.70 -28.73 8.03
CA ARG A 201 -17.12 -30.02 7.62
C ARG A 201 -16.08 -29.90 6.50
N SER A 202 -16.09 -28.78 5.76
CA SER A 202 -15.18 -28.47 4.65
C SER A 202 -13.92 -27.72 5.10
N LEU A 203 -13.73 -27.50 6.41
CA LEU A 203 -12.50 -26.93 6.94
C LEU A 203 -11.37 -27.95 6.82
N ALA A 204 -10.27 -27.57 6.17
CA ALA A 204 -9.09 -28.40 5.98
C ALA A 204 -8.23 -28.46 7.25
N VAL A 205 -8.72 -29.19 8.26
CA VAL A 205 -8.09 -29.26 9.58
C VAL A 205 -6.98 -30.31 9.63
N ALA A 206 -7.14 -31.40 8.88
CA ALA A 206 -6.21 -32.52 8.92
C ALA A 206 -5.02 -32.32 7.99
N SER A 207 -3.86 -32.83 8.39
CA SER A 207 -2.69 -32.97 7.52
C SER A 207 -2.91 -34.14 6.54
N PRO A 208 -2.57 -33.98 5.25
CA PRO A 208 -2.55 -35.07 4.28
C PRO A 208 -1.44 -36.09 4.53
N VAL A 209 -0.47 -35.78 5.39
CA VAL A 209 0.65 -36.65 5.71
C VAL A 209 0.78 -36.90 7.21
N VAL A 210 1.22 -38.09 7.55
CA VAL A 210 1.61 -38.51 8.90
C VAL A 210 3.01 -39.09 8.88
N ALA A 211 3.70 -39.01 10.01
CA ALA A 211 5.02 -39.58 10.19
C ALA A 211 5.00 -40.67 11.27
N SER A 212 5.69 -41.79 11.01
CA SER A 212 5.87 -42.88 11.96
C SER A 212 7.34 -43.26 12.07
N ALA A 213 7.77 -43.54 13.30
CA ALA A 213 9.10 -44.09 13.56
C ALA A 213 9.12 -45.59 13.23
N GLY A 214 10.25 -46.09 12.72
CA GLY A 214 10.50 -47.52 12.59
C GLY A 214 10.42 -48.24 13.94
N THR A 215 9.80 -49.42 13.97
CA THR A 215 9.66 -50.21 15.20
C THR A 215 10.97 -50.81 15.71
N ALA A 216 11.98 -50.86 14.85
CA ALA A 216 13.33 -51.33 15.16
C ALA A 216 14.30 -50.19 15.55
N ASN A 217 13.82 -48.95 15.65
CA ASN A 217 14.67 -47.82 16.00
C ASN A 217 15.28 -48.01 17.39
N LEU A 218 16.58 -47.80 17.50
CA LEU A 218 17.36 -47.90 18.73
C LEU A 218 17.81 -46.53 19.25
N GLY A 219 17.80 -45.50 18.40
CA GLY A 219 18.09 -44.12 18.77
C GLY A 219 16.96 -43.43 19.53
N SER A 220 17.19 -42.16 19.84
CA SER A 220 16.28 -41.31 20.64
C SER A 220 15.45 -40.34 19.78
N LEU A 221 15.28 -40.66 18.50
CA LEU A 221 14.51 -39.81 17.58
C LEU A 221 13.07 -39.63 18.06
N THR A 222 12.64 -38.37 18.10
CA THR A 222 11.27 -37.98 18.44
C THR A 222 10.76 -36.96 17.44
N LEU A 223 9.50 -37.12 17.04
CA LEU A 223 8.79 -36.17 16.20
C LEU A 223 8.50 -34.89 17.00
N GLN A 224 9.02 -33.76 16.53
CA GLN A 224 8.65 -32.45 17.06
C GLN A 224 7.51 -31.82 16.28
N SER A 225 7.58 -31.86 14.94
CA SER A 225 6.50 -31.36 14.08
C SER A 225 6.55 -32.01 12.70
N LEU A 226 5.39 -32.11 12.06
CA LEU A 226 5.21 -32.42 10.65
C LEU A 226 4.11 -31.50 10.13
N GLN A 227 4.37 -30.78 9.04
CA GLN A 227 3.39 -29.85 8.49
C GLN A 227 3.39 -29.76 6.97
N PRO A 228 2.19 -29.51 6.42
CA PRO A 228 1.89 -28.86 5.17
C PRO A 228 2.75 -27.66 4.81
N ALA A 229 3.84 -27.72 4.06
CA ALA A 229 4.65 -26.50 3.86
C ALA A 229 4.39 -25.81 2.51
N ARG A 230 4.14 -26.58 1.45
CA ARG A 230 3.82 -26.06 0.12
C ARG A 230 3.08 -27.11 -0.71
N ALA A 231 2.42 -26.66 -1.77
CA ALA A 231 1.81 -27.56 -2.74
C ALA A 231 2.90 -28.36 -3.47
N ASP A 232 2.71 -29.67 -3.57
CA ASP A 232 3.59 -30.58 -4.29
C ASP A 232 2.75 -31.78 -4.76
N ALA A 233 2.94 -32.20 -6.01
CA ALA A 233 2.20 -33.34 -6.56
C ALA A 233 2.50 -34.65 -5.83
N ASN A 234 3.65 -34.74 -5.15
CA ASN A 234 4.08 -35.90 -4.39
C ASN A 234 3.86 -35.77 -2.89
N LEU A 235 3.09 -34.77 -2.42
CA LEU A 235 2.93 -34.46 -1.00
C LEU A 235 2.58 -35.67 -0.14
N ALA A 236 1.61 -36.48 -0.57
CA ALA A 236 1.15 -37.66 0.17
C ALA A 236 1.86 -38.98 -0.22
N GLN A 237 2.87 -38.93 -1.10
CA GLN A 237 3.62 -40.12 -1.49
C GLN A 237 4.51 -40.60 -0.34
N THR A 238 4.63 -41.92 -0.20
CA THR A 238 5.43 -42.52 0.86
C THR A 238 6.92 -42.20 0.65
N VAL A 239 7.55 -41.68 1.69
CA VAL A 239 8.97 -41.37 1.78
C VAL A 239 9.52 -41.96 3.07
N THR A 240 10.65 -42.64 3.01
CA THR A 240 11.34 -43.17 4.19
C THR A 240 12.71 -42.53 4.32
N LEU A 241 12.94 -41.89 5.47
CA LEU A 241 14.23 -41.42 5.93
C LEU A 241 14.92 -42.58 6.64
N THR A 242 16.12 -42.94 6.20
CA THR A 242 16.94 -43.98 6.85
C THR A 242 18.22 -43.34 7.36
N PHE A 243 18.38 -43.31 8.68
CA PHE A 243 19.53 -42.66 9.30
C PHE A 243 20.76 -43.55 9.16
N THR A 244 21.83 -42.97 8.62
CA THR A 244 23.12 -43.67 8.41
C THR A 244 24.08 -43.45 9.59
N GLY A 245 23.74 -42.53 10.49
CA GLY A 245 24.44 -42.24 11.73
C GLY A 245 23.83 -41.01 12.43
N ALA A 246 24.49 -40.51 13.47
CA ALA A 246 23.98 -39.43 14.32
C ALA A 246 23.74 -38.09 13.59
N GLY A 247 24.35 -37.88 12.42
CA GLY A 247 24.32 -36.61 11.68
C GLY A 247 23.94 -36.73 10.21
N SER A 248 23.45 -37.88 9.75
CA SER A 248 23.08 -38.08 8.35
C SER A 248 21.98 -39.11 8.13
N PHE A 249 21.25 -38.94 7.03
CA PHE A 249 20.24 -39.87 6.57
C PHE A 249 20.20 -39.94 5.04
N ASP A 250 19.65 -41.04 4.54
CA ASP A 250 19.29 -41.25 3.16
C ASP A 250 17.77 -41.17 3.01
N VAL A 251 17.30 -40.77 1.84
CA VAL A 251 15.88 -40.69 1.50
C VAL A 251 15.55 -41.72 0.43
N SER A 252 14.47 -42.46 0.63
CA SER A 252 13.91 -43.36 -0.39
C SER A 252 12.41 -43.16 -0.53
N GLY A 253 11.88 -43.34 -1.75
CA GLY A 253 10.47 -43.18 -2.06
C GLY A 253 10.22 -42.56 -3.44
N THR A 254 9.01 -42.05 -3.63
CA THR A 254 8.62 -41.30 -4.83
C THR A 254 8.83 -39.81 -4.59
N GLY A 255 9.41 -39.09 -5.56
CA GLY A 255 9.59 -37.63 -5.48
C GLY A 255 11.01 -37.16 -5.77
N THR A 256 11.53 -36.22 -4.98
CA THR A 256 12.74 -35.39 -5.24
C THR A 256 14.10 -36.13 -5.25
N GLY A 257 14.19 -37.29 -5.92
CA GLY A 257 15.45 -37.86 -6.41
C GLY A 257 16.17 -38.82 -5.47
N ASN A 258 15.62 -39.14 -4.29
CA ASN A 258 16.20 -40.07 -3.30
C ASN A 258 17.67 -39.75 -2.93
N PRO A 259 17.94 -38.54 -2.42
CA PRO A 259 19.28 -38.13 -2.02
C PRO A 259 19.84 -39.00 -0.88
N THR A 260 21.16 -39.16 -0.88
CA THR A 260 21.91 -39.89 0.15
C THR A 260 22.87 -38.96 0.90
N GLY A 261 23.22 -39.29 2.13
CA GLY A 261 24.14 -38.53 2.97
C GLY A 261 23.65 -37.13 3.33
N VAL A 262 22.32 -36.92 3.37
CA VAL A 262 21.72 -35.64 3.74
C VAL A 262 22.04 -35.37 5.20
N ALA A 263 22.51 -34.16 5.51
CA ALA A 263 22.84 -33.77 6.88
C ALA A 263 21.60 -33.75 7.78
N TYR A 264 21.70 -34.40 8.94
CA TYR A 264 20.73 -34.30 10.02
C TYR A 264 21.27 -33.39 11.11
N VAL A 265 20.48 -32.37 11.46
CA VAL A 265 20.73 -31.51 12.62
C VAL A 265 19.47 -31.55 13.49
N PRO A 266 19.56 -32.02 14.76
CA PRO A 266 18.40 -32.08 15.64
C PRO A 266 17.70 -30.73 15.78
N GLY A 267 16.37 -30.73 15.61
CA GLY A 267 15.55 -29.52 15.68
C GLY A 267 15.56 -28.64 14.42
N GLN A 268 16.34 -28.98 13.39
CA GLN A 268 16.23 -28.34 12.08
C GLN A 268 15.17 -29.04 11.21
N PRO A 269 14.37 -28.29 10.44
CA PRO A 269 13.37 -28.88 9.56
C PRO A 269 14.02 -29.58 8.38
N ILE A 270 13.51 -30.77 8.07
CA ILE A 270 13.78 -31.54 6.86
C ILE A 270 12.61 -31.29 5.91
N SER A 271 12.89 -30.74 4.73
CA SER A 271 11.86 -30.45 3.72
C SER A 271 11.97 -31.39 2.52
N TYR A 272 10.87 -32.06 2.19
CA TYR A 272 10.82 -32.99 1.06
C TYR A 272 9.37 -33.12 0.58
N ASN A 273 9.13 -33.32 -0.73
CA ASN A 273 7.79 -33.41 -1.33
C ASN A 273 6.77 -32.36 -0.82
N GLY A 274 7.21 -31.14 -0.50
CA GLY A 274 6.34 -30.06 -0.01
C GLY A 274 5.90 -30.12 1.46
N TRP A 275 6.28 -31.15 2.22
CA TRP A 275 6.13 -31.16 3.68
C TRP A 275 7.43 -30.73 4.37
N ALA A 276 7.31 -30.32 5.64
CA ALA A 276 8.44 -30.07 6.53
C ALA A 276 8.32 -30.89 7.82
N LEU A 277 9.34 -31.69 8.12
CA LEU A 277 9.43 -32.56 9.28
C LEU A 277 10.56 -32.07 10.20
N THR A 278 10.27 -31.86 11.48
CA THR A 278 11.31 -31.56 12.48
C THR A 278 11.41 -32.71 13.47
N LEU A 279 12.60 -33.28 13.59
CA LEU A 279 12.91 -34.35 14.54
C LEU A 279 13.95 -33.88 15.56
N LYS A 280 13.84 -34.34 16.80
CA LYS A 280 14.83 -34.16 17.85
C LYS A 280 15.41 -35.50 18.29
N GLY A 281 16.55 -35.45 18.98
CA GLY A 281 17.24 -36.63 19.50
C GLY A 281 18.43 -37.05 18.63
N THR A 282 18.99 -38.20 18.95
CA THR A 282 20.17 -38.75 18.27
C THR A 282 19.82 -40.12 17.68
N PRO A 283 19.82 -40.25 16.34
CA PRO A 283 19.57 -41.53 15.67
C PRO A 283 20.76 -42.48 15.80
N GLN A 284 20.48 -43.77 15.67
CA GLN A 284 21.47 -44.81 15.39
C GLN A 284 21.40 -45.23 13.91
N PRO A 285 22.50 -45.77 13.34
CA PRO A 285 22.48 -46.33 11.99
C PRO A 285 21.38 -47.38 11.84
N GLY A 286 20.53 -47.22 10.81
CA GLY A 286 19.39 -48.09 10.54
C GLY A 286 18.06 -47.63 11.14
N ASP A 287 18.05 -46.58 11.99
CA ASP A 287 16.80 -45.96 12.41
C ASP A 287 16.05 -45.40 11.20
N THR A 288 14.73 -45.49 11.21
CA THR A 288 13.88 -44.97 10.12
C THR A 288 12.76 -44.07 10.60
N TYR A 289 12.36 -43.15 9.72
CA TYR A 289 11.13 -42.38 9.84
C TYR A 289 10.40 -42.41 8.50
N THR A 290 9.16 -42.87 8.48
CA THR A 290 8.35 -42.96 7.26
C THR A 290 7.28 -41.88 7.29
N ILE A 291 7.23 -41.09 6.22
CA ILE A 291 6.18 -40.12 5.93
C ILE A 291 5.28 -40.74 4.87
N GLN A 292 3.98 -40.70 5.07
CA GLN A 292 3.01 -41.30 4.16
C GLN A 292 1.66 -40.59 4.25
N ALA A 293 0.74 -40.91 3.34
CA ALA A 293 -0.62 -40.42 3.36
C ALA A 293 -1.30 -40.68 4.72
N ASN A 294 -2.05 -39.68 5.20
CA ASN A 294 -2.83 -39.81 6.42
C ASN A 294 -4.05 -40.73 6.19
N ALA A 295 -4.09 -41.84 6.90
CA ALA A 295 -5.19 -42.80 6.84
C ALA A 295 -6.38 -42.44 7.75
N TYR A 296 -6.19 -41.50 8.69
CA TYR A 296 -7.18 -41.13 9.71
C TYR A 296 -7.34 -39.60 9.81
N PRO A 297 -7.76 -38.92 8.72
CA PRO A 297 -7.91 -37.47 8.71
C PRO A 297 -9.02 -36.96 9.65
N ASP A 298 -10.00 -37.79 9.99
CA ASP A 298 -11.15 -37.41 10.83
C ASP A 298 -10.80 -37.10 12.30
N ILE A 299 -9.63 -37.56 12.76
CA ILE A 299 -9.11 -37.32 14.12
C ILE A 299 -7.78 -36.54 14.13
N ASP A 300 -7.32 -36.07 12.97
CA ASP A 300 -6.07 -35.32 12.84
C ASP A 300 -6.31 -33.80 12.79
N ALA A 301 -5.42 -33.04 13.44
CA ALA A 301 -5.46 -31.57 13.48
C ALA A 301 -4.13 -30.93 13.02
N GLY A 302 -3.32 -31.65 12.25
CA GLY A 302 -1.99 -31.22 11.85
C GLY A 302 -2.01 -29.91 11.04
N ASN A 303 -2.96 -29.77 10.10
CA ASN A 303 -3.07 -28.54 9.31
C ASN A 303 -3.62 -27.36 10.13
N ALA A 304 -4.51 -27.61 11.10
CA ALA A 304 -4.97 -26.55 12.00
C ALA A 304 -3.82 -25.96 12.84
N HIS A 305 -2.84 -26.75 13.26
CA HIS A 305 -1.64 -26.22 13.89
C HIS A 305 -0.81 -25.33 12.96
N ALA A 306 -0.68 -25.72 11.69
CA ALA A 306 0.00 -24.91 10.67
C ALA A 306 -0.76 -23.59 10.40
N MET A 307 -2.09 -23.63 10.33
CA MET A 307 -2.93 -22.42 10.21
C MET A 307 -2.78 -21.50 11.43
N LEU A 308 -2.71 -22.05 12.65
CA LEU A 308 -2.47 -21.25 13.86
C LEU A 308 -1.08 -20.57 13.84
N ALA A 309 -0.08 -21.22 13.24
CA ALA A 309 1.27 -20.66 13.13
C ALA A 309 1.33 -19.41 12.23
N ILE A 310 0.36 -19.19 11.33
CA ILE A 310 0.25 -17.98 10.51
C ILE A 310 0.16 -16.71 11.37
N ARG A 311 -0.40 -16.80 12.58
CA ARG A 311 -0.44 -15.69 13.54
C ARG A 311 0.95 -15.12 13.81
N ASP A 312 1.95 -15.99 13.90
CA ASP A 312 3.32 -15.64 14.26
C ASP A 312 4.22 -15.45 13.03
N LEU A 313 3.68 -15.62 11.82
CA LEU A 313 4.40 -15.43 10.57
C LEU A 313 4.81 -13.97 10.39
N ALA A 314 6.04 -13.74 9.96
CA ALA A 314 6.55 -12.41 9.64
C ALA A 314 5.99 -11.90 8.29
N LEU A 315 4.73 -11.49 8.29
CA LEU A 315 3.98 -11.15 7.07
C LEU A 315 4.05 -9.66 6.71
N PHE A 316 4.31 -8.78 7.69
CA PHE A 316 4.26 -7.33 7.50
C PHE A 316 5.57 -6.68 7.91
N ASP A 317 6.44 -6.42 6.93
CA ASP A 317 7.71 -5.70 7.12
C ASP A 317 8.64 -6.38 8.15
N GLY A 318 8.61 -7.72 8.16
CA GLY A 318 9.37 -8.55 9.10
C GLY A 318 8.72 -8.70 10.48
N ALA A 319 7.61 -8.01 10.75
CA ALA A 319 6.84 -8.15 11.99
C ALA A 319 5.79 -9.27 11.86
N ALA A 320 5.43 -9.84 13.02
CA ALA A 320 4.40 -10.87 13.10
C ALA A 320 3.06 -10.35 12.58
N THR A 321 2.23 -11.25 12.04
CA THR A 321 0.91 -10.92 11.47
C THR A 321 0.05 -10.08 12.43
N THR A 322 0.11 -10.34 13.73
CA THR A 322 -0.64 -9.58 14.76
C THR A 322 -0.19 -8.13 14.91
N ASP A 323 1.10 -7.86 14.66
CA ASP A 323 1.70 -6.55 14.88
C ASP A 323 1.47 -5.63 13.67
N GLY A 324 1.35 -6.20 12.47
CA GLY A 324 1.08 -5.46 11.23
C GLY A 324 -0.19 -4.62 11.28
N TYR A 325 -1.26 -5.12 11.90
CA TYR A 325 -2.51 -4.35 12.06
C TYR A 325 -2.33 -3.11 12.93
N ALA A 326 -1.57 -3.24 14.04
CA ALA A 326 -1.28 -2.12 14.92
C ALA A 326 -0.43 -1.05 14.22
N ALA A 327 0.55 -1.46 13.40
CA ALA A 327 1.37 -0.56 12.60
C ALA A 327 0.55 0.21 11.55
N LEU A 328 -0.43 -0.46 10.92
CA LEU A 328 -1.37 0.17 9.98
C LEU A 328 -2.22 1.24 10.68
N MET A 329 -2.84 0.91 11.81
CA MET A 329 -3.64 1.87 12.60
C MET A 329 -2.80 3.05 13.08
N SER A 330 -1.56 2.78 13.51
CA SER A 330 -0.60 3.82 13.92
C SER A 330 -0.28 4.78 12.76
N ASN A 331 0.00 4.25 11.56
CA ASN A 331 0.29 5.08 10.37
C ASN A 331 -0.86 6.03 10.04
N ILE A 332 -2.10 5.52 10.00
CA ILE A 332 -3.29 6.33 9.74
C ILE A 332 -3.47 7.37 10.86
N GLY A 333 -3.30 6.97 12.12
CA GLY A 333 -3.39 7.86 13.28
C GLY A 333 -2.38 9.02 13.23
N VAL A 334 -1.12 8.74 12.89
CA VAL A 334 -0.06 9.74 12.73
C VAL A 334 -0.40 10.73 11.60
N ARG A 335 -0.93 10.25 10.47
CA ARG A 335 -1.37 11.12 9.36
C ARG A 335 -2.49 12.05 9.79
N VAL A 336 -3.52 11.52 10.45
CA VAL A 336 -4.65 12.31 10.97
C VAL A 336 -4.16 13.36 11.98
N GLN A 337 -3.30 12.96 12.92
CA GLN A 337 -2.74 13.87 13.91
C GLN A 337 -1.89 14.98 13.28
N SER A 338 -1.04 14.63 12.31
CA SER A 338 -0.20 15.57 11.57
C SER A 338 -1.04 16.57 10.75
N ALA A 339 -2.08 16.07 10.07
CA ALA A 339 -3.03 16.91 9.35
C ALA A 339 -3.80 17.86 10.30
N GLY A 340 -4.26 17.36 11.44
CA GLY A 340 -4.92 18.16 12.47
C GLY A 340 -4.02 19.25 13.06
N PHE A 341 -2.75 18.92 13.33
CA PHE A 341 -1.76 19.89 13.79
C PHE A 341 -1.49 20.96 12.72
N SER A 342 -1.28 20.55 11.47
CA SER A 342 -1.06 21.47 10.34
C SER A 342 -2.25 22.41 10.12
N ALA A 343 -3.48 21.90 10.27
CA ALA A 343 -4.70 22.69 10.20
C ALA A 343 -4.80 23.71 11.36
N ALA A 344 -4.43 23.32 12.59
CA ALA A 344 -4.43 24.22 13.74
C ALA A 344 -3.41 25.36 13.58
N VAL A 345 -2.20 25.04 13.11
CA VAL A 345 -1.17 26.05 12.80
C VAL A 345 -1.65 27.00 11.71
N SER A 346 -2.19 26.46 10.62
CA SER A 346 -2.68 27.27 9.49
C SER A 346 -3.82 28.20 9.91
N ARG A 347 -4.73 27.73 10.76
CA ARG A 347 -5.81 28.55 11.32
C ARG A 347 -5.26 29.66 12.20
N SER A 348 -4.32 29.37 13.09
CA SER A 348 -3.70 30.40 13.93
C SER A 348 -3.00 31.49 13.11
N ILE A 349 -2.30 31.12 12.03
CA ILE A 349 -1.69 32.09 11.11
C ILE A 349 -2.76 32.94 10.42
N ALA A 350 -3.85 32.32 9.94
CA ALA A 350 -4.95 33.03 9.30
C ALA A 350 -5.65 34.00 10.26
N ASP A 351 -5.90 33.60 11.51
CA ASP A 351 -6.54 34.43 12.53
C ASP A 351 -5.66 35.64 12.90
N ASN A 352 -4.35 35.44 13.03
CA ASN A 352 -3.39 36.53 13.26
C ASN A 352 -3.35 37.50 12.06
N ALA A 353 -3.24 36.98 10.83
CA ALA A 353 -3.22 37.81 9.63
C ALA A 353 -4.52 38.60 9.43
N ALA A 354 -5.67 38.00 9.77
CA ALA A 354 -6.97 38.68 9.76
C ALA A 354 -7.02 39.81 10.81
N THR A 355 -6.46 39.57 11.99
CA THR A 355 -6.35 40.58 13.05
C THR A 355 -5.45 41.73 12.64
N ASP A 356 -4.27 41.45 12.07
CA ASP A 356 -3.34 42.46 11.57
C ASP A 356 -3.95 43.29 10.44
N ASN A 357 -4.66 42.63 9.52
CA ASN A 357 -5.38 43.32 8.45
C ASN A 357 -6.48 44.23 9.01
N ALA A 358 -7.28 43.74 9.96
CA ALA A 358 -8.32 44.53 10.62
C ALA A 358 -7.73 45.71 11.41
N ALA A 359 -6.53 45.58 11.98
CA ALA A 359 -5.83 46.66 12.66
C ALA A 359 -5.38 47.77 11.70
N VAL A 360 -4.98 47.43 10.46
CA VAL A 360 -4.58 48.40 9.42
C VAL A 360 -5.79 48.99 8.69
N ALA A 361 -6.82 48.19 8.42
CA ALA A 361 -8.06 48.62 7.79
C ALA A 361 -9.01 49.33 8.77
N GLY A 362 -8.73 49.23 10.07
CA GLY A 362 -9.44 49.93 11.13
C GLY A 362 -9.20 51.43 11.03
N VAL A 363 -10.29 52.21 10.98
CA VAL A 363 -10.23 53.67 11.04
C VAL A 363 -9.80 54.07 12.44
N ASN A 364 -8.62 54.70 12.57
CA ASN A 364 -8.22 55.28 13.83
C ASN A 364 -9.06 56.55 14.07
N LEU A 365 -10.08 56.44 14.94
CA LEU A 365 -11.02 57.53 15.23
C LEU A 365 -10.32 58.78 15.79
N ASP A 366 -9.17 58.63 16.44
CA ASP A 366 -8.38 59.78 16.92
C ASP A 366 -7.66 60.49 15.77
N GLU A 367 -7.24 59.76 14.75
CA GLU A 367 -6.61 60.31 13.54
C GLU A 367 -7.66 60.96 12.61
N GLU A 368 -8.85 60.36 12.48
CA GLU A 368 -9.99 60.98 11.81
C GLU A 368 -10.53 62.19 12.58
N ALA A 369 -10.56 62.16 13.92
CA ALA A 369 -10.93 63.31 14.74
C ALA A 369 -9.91 64.45 14.64
N ALA A 370 -8.61 64.14 14.61
CA ALA A 370 -7.56 65.13 14.36
C ALA A 370 -7.67 65.75 12.96
N LYS A 371 -7.91 64.94 11.92
CA LYS A 371 -8.18 65.42 10.56
C LYS A 371 -9.45 66.26 10.48
N LEU A 372 -10.51 65.87 11.18
CA LEU A 372 -11.75 66.65 11.29
C LEU A 372 -11.51 67.99 11.97
N LEU A 373 -10.77 68.04 13.08
CA LEU A 373 -10.41 69.29 13.75
C LEU A 373 -9.54 70.17 12.86
N GLN A 374 -8.60 69.58 12.11
CA GLN A 374 -7.79 70.29 11.13
C GLN A 374 -8.65 70.88 10.00
N TYR A 375 -9.60 70.13 9.45
CA TYR A 375 -10.55 70.63 8.45
C TYR A 375 -11.47 71.71 9.00
N GLN A 376 -11.91 71.60 10.25
CA GLN A 376 -12.69 72.65 10.92
C GLN A 376 -11.88 73.93 11.12
N GLN A 377 -10.61 73.82 11.55
CA GLN A 377 -9.72 74.97 11.68
C GLN A 377 -9.40 75.61 10.33
N ALA A 378 -9.15 74.80 9.29
CA ALA A 378 -8.93 75.29 7.93
C ALA A 378 -10.17 75.99 7.35
N TYR A 379 -11.36 75.47 7.63
CA TYR A 379 -12.63 76.09 7.25
C TYR A 379 -12.86 77.42 7.98
N GLN A 380 -12.63 77.47 9.30
CA GLN A 380 -12.72 78.70 10.09
C GLN A 380 -11.70 79.75 9.64
N ALA A 381 -10.46 79.34 9.34
CA ALA A 381 -9.44 80.22 8.79
C ALA A 381 -9.84 80.76 7.41
N SER A 382 -10.37 79.91 6.53
CA SER A 382 -10.87 80.31 5.22
C SER A 382 -12.06 81.27 5.33
N ALA A 383 -12.99 81.02 6.25
CA ALA A 383 -14.12 81.91 6.52
C ALA A 383 -13.64 83.28 7.05
N LYS A 384 -12.59 83.31 7.90
CA LYS A 384 -12.00 84.55 8.40
C LYS A 384 -11.24 85.31 7.30
N ILE A 385 -10.56 84.61 6.39
CA ILE A 385 -9.95 85.22 5.19
C ILE A 385 -11.02 85.84 4.29
N LEU A 386 -12.15 85.17 4.09
CA LEU A 386 -13.29 85.71 3.33
C LEU A 386 -13.89 86.94 4.01
N GLN A 387 -14.06 86.92 5.33
CA GLN A 387 -14.58 88.05 6.09
C GLN A 387 -13.64 89.26 6.05
N VAL A 388 -12.33 89.04 6.16
CA VAL A 388 -11.31 90.10 6.02
C VAL A 388 -11.30 90.63 4.58
N SER A 389 -11.40 89.76 3.58
CA SER A 389 -11.47 90.16 2.17
C SER A 389 -12.72 90.98 1.88
N GLN A 390 -13.86 90.62 2.47
CA GLN A 390 -15.12 91.38 2.36
C GLN A 390 -15.00 92.74 3.06
N THR A 391 -14.37 92.79 4.23
CA THR A 391 -14.08 94.05 4.94
C THR A 391 -13.16 94.95 4.12
N LEU A 392 -12.12 94.39 3.47
CA LEU A 392 -11.22 95.14 2.60
C LEU A 392 -11.94 95.66 1.34
N PHE A 393 -12.82 94.85 0.75
CA PHE A 393 -13.66 95.27 -0.38
C PHE A 393 -14.63 96.39 0.01
N ASP A 394 -15.32 96.26 1.15
CA ASP A 394 -16.23 97.30 1.65
C ASP A 394 -15.48 98.59 2.00
N THR A 395 -14.26 98.48 2.56
CA THR A 395 -13.40 99.64 2.87
C THR A 395 -12.89 100.32 1.59
N LEU A 396 -12.55 99.56 0.55
CA LEU A 396 -12.20 100.10 -0.76
C LEU A 396 -13.39 100.81 -1.42
N ILE A 397 -14.58 100.22 -1.37
CA ILE A 397 -15.81 100.82 -1.90
C ILE A 397 -16.20 102.10 -1.13
N GLN A 398 -16.06 102.11 0.20
CA GLN A 398 -16.33 103.30 1.01
C GLN A 398 -15.31 104.43 0.80
N ASN A 399 -14.04 104.12 0.57
CA ASN A 399 -13.00 105.13 0.32
C ASN A 399 -12.95 105.64 -1.13
N LEU A 400 -13.46 104.89 -2.10
CA LEU A 400 -13.63 105.35 -3.50
C LEU A 400 -14.95 106.10 -3.73
N GLY A 401 -15.84 106.15 -2.74
CA GLY A 401 -17.17 106.78 -2.80
C GLY A 401 -17.25 108.24 -2.36
N ARG A 402 -16.13 108.99 -2.29
CA ARG A 402 -16.13 110.44 -2.02
C ARG A 402 -15.43 111.23 -3.10
#